data_AF-A0A7C4YKA3-F1
#
_entry.id   AF-A0A7C4YKA3-F1
#
_cell.length_a   1.000
_cell.length_b   1.000
_cell.length_c   1.000
_cell.angle_alpha   90.00
_cell.angle_beta   90.00
_cell.angle_gamma   90.00
#
_symmetry.space_group_name_H-M   'P 1'
#
loop_
_entity.id
_entity.type
_entity.pdbx_description
1 polymer ?
#
loop_
_entity_poly.entity_id
_entity_poly.type
_entity_poly.pdbx_seq_one_letter_code
_entity_poly.pdbx_strand_id
1 'polypeptide(L)' 'MAESGLALVTKRVHIQYVSIASWGETLNVSTHMLEVRDTDGSRYIGITRTDGSAVAECIIDWELVDRKSGEAMPLPVELR' A
#
# COMPACT_ATOMS: atom_id res chain seq x y z
N MET A 1 11.51 1.87 11.67
CA MET A 1 10.06 2.19 11.70
C MET A 1 9.43 1.88 13.05
N ALA A 2 9.35 0.62 13.50
CA ALA A 2 8.79 0.31 14.83
C ALA A 2 9.63 0.91 15.98
N GLU A 3 10.96 0.86 15.86
CA GLU A 3 11.89 1.41 16.86
C GLU A 3 11.98 2.95 16.84
N SER A 4 11.54 3.60 15.76
CA SER A 4 11.60 5.06 15.59
C SER A 4 10.33 5.78 16.04
N GLY A 5 9.35 5.06 16.59
CA GLY A 5 8.05 5.63 16.96
C GLY A 5 7.19 6.06 15.77
N LEU A 6 7.53 5.69 14.53
CA LEU A 6 6.82 6.08 13.32
C LEU A 6 5.88 4.97 12.83
N ALA A 7 4.74 5.35 12.27
CA ALA A 7 3.76 4.44 11.69
C ALA A 7 3.31 4.90 10.30
N LEU A 8 3.13 3.95 9.38
CA LEU A 8 2.39 4.19 8.13
C LEU A 8 0.91 3.94 8.42
N VAL A 9 0.09 4.96 8.20
CA VAL A 9 -1.36 4.88 8.40
C VAL A 9 -2.03 4.97 7.04
N THR A 10 -2.89 4.00 6.73
CA THR A 10 -3.74 4.03 5.54
C THR A 10 -4.78 5.12 5.67
N LYS A 11 -4.83 6.04 4.70
CA LYS A 11 -5.80 7.14 4.64
C LYS A 11 -6.97 6.82 3.75
N ARG A 12 -6.70 6.22 2.58
CA ARG A 12 -7.72 5.88 1.59
C ARG A 12 -7.33 4.59 0.89
N VAL A 13 -8.34 3.76 0.64
CA VAL A 13 -8.21 2.54 -0.16
C VAL A 13 -9.21 2.65 -1.30
N HIS A 14 -8.72 2.56 -2.53
CA HIS A 14 -9.54 2.35 -3.70
C HIS A 14 -9.23 0.97 -4.24
N ILE A 15 -10.23 0.11 -4.36
CA ILE A 15 -10.08 -1.25 -4.86
C ILE A 15 -11.12 -1.52 -5.95
N GLN A 16 -10.66 -2.08 -7.05
CA GLN A 16 -11.48 -2.59 -8.12
C GLN A 16 -11.35 -4.12 -8.16
N TYR A 17 -12.48 -4.80 -7.96
CA TYR A 17 -12.58 -6.25 -8.14
C TYR A 17 -12.94 -6.54 -9.60
N VAL A 18 -12.08 -7.27 -10.31
CA VAL A 18 -12.23 -7.62 -11.73
C VAL A 18 -12.81 -9.01 -11.88
N SER A 19 -12.32 -9.98 -11.11
CA SER A 19 -12.87 -11.33 -11.06
C SER A 19 -12.74 -11.92 -9.65
N ILE A 20 -13.66 -12.80 -9.26
CA ILE A 20 -13.63 -13.43 -7.94
C ILE A 20 -12.54 -14.51 -7.92
N ALA A 21 -11.67 -14.47 -6.91
CA ALA A 21 -10.77 -15.56 -6.62
C ALA A 21 -11.51 -16.70 -5.92
N SER A 22 -11.18 -17.94 -6.29
CA SER A 22 -11.79 -19.14 -5.73
C SER A 22 -10.87 -19.80 -4.70
N TRP A 23 -11.47 -20.57 -3.78
CA TRP A 23 -10.69 -21.34 -2.81
C TRP A 23 -9.75 -22.32 -3.52
N GLY A 24 -8.51 -22.43 -3.01
CA GLY A 24 -7.48 -23.29 -3.58
C GLY A 24 -6.69 -22.66 -4.75
N GLU A 25 -7.08 -21.47 -5.22
CA GLU A 25 -6.27 -20.73 -6.20
C GLU A 25 -5.01 -20.13 -5.54
N THR A 26 -3.93 -20.10 -6.32
CA THR A 26 -2.73 -19.30 -5.99
C THR A 26 -2.79 -17.99 -6.77
N LEU A 27 -2.61 -16.88 -6.07
CA LEU A 27 -2.59 -15.54 -6.66
C LEU A 27 -1.19 -14.93 -6.57
N ASN A 28 -0.82 -14.19 -7.59
CA ASN A 28 0.33 -13.30 -7.59
C ASN A 28 -0.12 -11.93 -7.09
N VAL A 29 0.56 -11.42 -6.06
CA VAL A 29 0.35 -10.05 -5.56
C VAL A 29 1.62 -9.25 -5.87
N SER A 30 1.49 -8.25 -6.73
CA SER A 30 2.55 -7.28 -7.01
C SER A 30 2.25 -5.98 -6.29
N THR A 31 3.30 -5.31 -5.82
CA THR A 31 3.15 -3.98 -5.22
C THR A 31 4.21 -3.04 -5.76
N HIS A 32 3.81 -1.82 -6.06
CA HIS A 32 4.69 -0.78 -6.57
C HIS A 32 4.38 0.53 -5.86
N MET A 33 5.41 1.29 -5.52
CA MET A 33 5.21 2.66 -5.07
C MET A 33 4.73 3.48 -6.27
N LEU A 34 3.57 4.12 -6.14
CA LEU A 34 2.99 4.94 -7.20
C LEU A 34 3.46 6.39 -7.08
N GLU A 35 3.46 6.92 -5.86
CA GLU A 35 3.91 8.27 -5.55
C GLU A 35 4.46 8.30 -4.12
N VAL A 36 5.50 9.11 -3.90
CA VAL A 36 6.06 9.41 -2.59
C VAL A 36 6.18 10.93 -2.48
N ARG A 37 5.60 11.49 -1.44
CA ARG A 37 5.70 12.91 -1.07
C ARG A 37 6.37 13.03 0.28
N ASP A 38 6.40 14.23 0.85
CA ASP A 38 7.18 14.47 2.05
C ASP A 38 6.67 13.66 3.26
N THR A 39 5.36 13.67 3.52
CA THR A 39 4.77 12.94 4.65
C THR A 39 3.83 11.80 4.23
N ASP A 40 3.54 11.69 2.94
CA ASP A 40 2.52 10.78 2.41
C ASP A 40 2.98 10.08 1.12
N GLY A 41 2.17 9.14 0.66
CA GLY A 41 2.38 8.52 -0.63
C GLY A 41 1.24 7.61 -1.02
N SER A 42 1.38 7.01 -2.19
CA SER A 42 0.41 6.09 -2.75
C SER A 42 1.11 4.81 -3.20
N ARG A 43 0.50 3.66 -2.94
CA ARG A 43 0.97 2.34 -3.40
C ARG A 43 -0.07 1.72 -4.32
N TYR A 44 0.37 1.27 -5.49
CA TYR A 44 -0.42 0.39 -6.33
C TYR A 44 -0.20 -1.07 -5.93
N ILE A 45 -1.28 -1.86 -5.94
CA ILE A 45 -1.28 -3.30 -5.71
C ILE A 45 -2.03 -3.95 -6.86
N GLY A 46 -1.35 -4.84 -7.58
CA GLY A 46 -1.96 -5.70 -8.59
C GLY A 46 -2.14 -7.12 -8.04
N ILE A 47 -3.30 -7.71 -8.27
CA ILE A 47 -3.60 -9.10 -7.90
C ILE A 47 -4.00 -9.85 -9.18
N THR A 48 -3.21 -10.84 -9.54
CA THR A 48 -3.43 -11.70 -10.71
C THR A 48 -3.40 -13.17 -10.34
N ARG A 49 -3.96 -14.04 -11.19
CA ARG A 49 -3.70 -15.48 -11.10
C ARG A 49 -2.31 -15.82 -11.62
N THR A 50 -1.90 -17.07 -11.49
CA THR A 50 -0.62 -17.57 -12.00
C THR A 50 -0.46 -17.43 -13.51
N ASP A 51 -1.57 -17.41 -14.26
CA ASP A 51 -1.60 -17.19 -15.72
C ASP A 51 -1.57 -15.71 -16.11
N GLY A 52 -1.55 -14.79 -15.14
CA GLY A 52 -1.55 -13.35 -15.35
C GLY A 52 -2.94 -12.71 -15.48
N SER A 53 -4.04 -13.48 -15.44
CA SER A 53 -5.39 -12.92 -15.48
C SER A 53 -5.69 -12.07 -14.25
N ALA A 54 -6.34 -10.93 -14.44
CA ALA A 54 -6.62 -9.97 -13.37
C ALA A 54 -7.72 -10.45 -12.42
N VAL A 55 -7.47 -10.30 -11.12
CA VAL A 55 -8.42 -10.58 -10.03
C VAL A 55 -8.88 -9.27 -9.40
N ALA A 56 -7.94 -8.43 -8.98
CA ALA A 56 -8.23 -7.12 -8.43
C ALA A 56 -7.03 -6.19 -8.59
N GLU A 57 -7.31 -4.90 -8.52
CA GLU A 57 -6.28 -3.88 -8.40
C GLU A 57 -6.67 -2.86 -7.35
N CYS A 58 -5.66 -2.27 -6.71
CA CYS A 58 -5.88 -1.38 -5.59
C CYS A 58 -4.84 -0.26 -5.55
N ILE A 59 -5.29 0.94 -5.19
CA ILE A 59 -4.44 2.05 -4.78
C ILE A 59 -4.69 2.30 -3.29
N ILE A 60 -3.61 2.34 -2.52
CA ILE A 60 -3.62 2.67 -1.09
C ILE A 60 -2.84 3.95 -0.89
N ASP A 61 -3.53 4.98 -0.41
CA ASP A 61 -2.89 6.20 0.07
C ASP A 61 -2.52 6.01 1.54
N TRP A 62 -1.34 6.47 1.90
CA TRP A 62 -0.79 6.35 3.24
C TRP A 62 -0.16 7.66 3.68
N GLU A 63 -0.09 7.86 4.99
CA GLU A 63 0.65 8.94 5.63
C GLU A 63 1.59 8.35 6.68
N LEU A 64 2.80 8.87 6.76
CA LEU A 64 3.72 8.59 7.85
C LEU A 64 3.40 9.50 9.02
N VAL A 65 3.19 8.92 10.19
CA VAL A 65 2.85 9.66 11.41
C VAL A 65 3.75 9.27 12.57
N ASP A 66 3.92 10.18 13.53
CA ASP A 66 4.37 9.82 14.86
C ASP A 66 3.28 9.00 15.56
N ARG A 67 3.64 7.83 16.08
CA ARG A 67 2.68 6.89 16.66
C ARG A 67 2.04 7.41 17.95
N LYS A 68 2.70 8.31 18.68
CA LYS A 68 2.23 8.82 19.96
C LYS A 68 1.28 10.00 19.76
N SER A 69 1.64 10.96 18.92
CA SER A 69 0.81 12.15 18.66
C SER A 69 -0.21 11.93 17.54
N GLY A 70 0.07 11.02 16.60
CA GLY A 70 -0.70 10.83 15.37
C GLY A 70 -0.47 11.92 14.32
N GLU A 71 0.47 12.82 14.55
CA GLU A 71 0.81 13.92 13.64
C GLU A 71 1.64 13.42 12.45
N ALA A 72 1.43 14.01 11.29
CA ALA A 72 2.18 13.71 10.08
C ALA A 72 3.67 14.03 10.26
N MET A 73 4.52 13.12 9.81
CA MET A 73 5.97 13.22 9.91
C MET A 73 6.62 13.11 8.54
N PRO A 74 7.67 13.90 8.25
CA PRO A 74 8.41 13.76 7.01
C PRO A 74 9.07 12.39 6.94
N LEU A 75 9.11 11.82 5.74
CA LEU A 75 9.86 10.61 5.44
C LEU A 75 11.34 10.84 5.76
N PRO A 76 11.99 9.88 6.44
CA PRO A 76 13.44 9.85 6.56
C PRO A 76 14.08 9.98 5.18
N VAL A 77 15.22 10.69 5.09
CA VAL A 77 15.85 11.00 3.79
C VAL A 77 16.28 9.74 3.05
N GLU A 78 16.51 8.64 3.77
CA GLU A 78 16.88 7.34 3.25
C GLU A 78 15.70 6.59 2.62
N LEU A 79 14.47 7.05 2.86
CA LEU A 79 13.21 6.45 2.39
C LEU A 79 12.46 7.32 1.38
N ARG A 80 12.97 8.52 1.08
CA ARG A 80 12.53 9.35 -0.05
C ARG A 80 13.11 8.80 -1.34
#